data_AF-A0A1D3TP56-F1
#
_entry.id   AF-A0A1D3TP56-F1
#
_cell.length_a   1.000
_cell.length_b   1.000
_cell.length_c   1.000
_cell.angle_alpha   90.00
_cell.angle_beta   90.00
_cell.angle_gamma   90.00
#
_symmetry.space_group_name_H-M   'P 1'
#
loop_
_entity.id
_entity.type
_entity.pdbx_description
1 polymer ?
#
loop_
_entity_poly.entity_id
_entity_poly.type
_entity_poly.pdbx_seq_one_letter_code
_entity_poly.pdbx_strand_id
1 'polypeptide(L)'
;MAGVKEIEEFRKSLENKKVPILTLDKKWHNLIPDTAKTSAVRDSEKALNDLLKRQGKLVNDIKDLKRIKSDLMQEIVDHMDAADTNPSSGKKLEENQRLIIEINEKIESYDDELLDIPRSIKEANEILMLQSMDVCYGILQENASGIRKIGEWIKQVRIELKKNIIRKQDMEQKNAEIYSYMHDILGPEIVDLFDLEYKEI
;
A
#
# COMPACT_ATOMS: atom_id res chain seq x y z
N MET A 1 -13.46 -11.74 7.13
CA MET A 1 -12.25 -12.38 7.69
C MET A 1 -12.02 -13.63 6.90
N ALA A 2 -10.97 -13.66 6.08
CA ALA A 2 -10.61 -14.87 5.36
C ALA A 2 -10.25 -15.95 6.38
N GLY A 3 -10.82 -17.14 6.25
CA GLY A 3 -10.58 -18.25 7.16
C GLY A 3 -9.13 -18.76 7.06
N VAL A 4 -8.61 -19.39 8.12
CA VAL A 4 -7.25 -20.00 8.15
C VAL A 4 -6.98 -20.89 6.92
N LYS A 5 -8.03 -21.55 6.41
CA LYS A 5 -7.99 -22.39 5.20
C LYS A 5 -7.71 -21.63 3.90
N GLU A 6 -8.24 -20.40 3.77
CA GLU A 6 -8.05 -19.54 2.58
C GLU A 6 -6.64 -18.96 2.54
N ILE A 7 -6.04 -18.69 3.71
CA ILE A 7 -4.64 -18.24 3.82
C ILE A 7 -3.66 -19.33 3.35
N GLU A 8 -3.96 -20.58 3.67
CA GLU A 8 -3.10 -21.72 3.33
C GLU A 8 -3.18 -22.10 1.84
N GLU A 9 -4.38 -22.00 1.24
CA GLU A 9 -4.55 -22.08 -0.22
C GLU A 9 -3.88 -20.91 -0.95
N PHE A 10 -3.94 -19.70 -0.39
CA PHE A 10 -3.23 -18.55 -0.94
C PHE A 10 -1.71 -18.75 -0.92
N ARG A 11 -1.15 -19.21 0.20
CA ARG A 11 0.28 -19.55 0.29
C ARG A 11 0.70 -20.59 -0.73
N LYS A 12 -0.07 -21.68 -0.88
CA LYS A 12 0.16 -22.69 -1.95
C LYS A 12 0.11 -22.08 -3.36
N SER A 13 -0.77 -21.12 -3.58
CA SER A 13 -0.89 -20.42 -4.86
C SER A 13 0.31 -19.49 -5.15
N LEU A 14 1.03 -19.08 -4.10
CA LEU A 14 2.23 -18.25 -4.20
C LEU A 14 3.53 -19.05 -4.36
N GLU A 15 3.57 -20.33 -3.99
CA GLU A 15 4.79 -21.15 -4.06
C GLU A 15 5.46 -21.15 -5.44
N ASN A 16 4.66 -21.06 -6.52
CA ASN A 16 5.14 -21.02 -7.90
C ASN A 16 5.22 -19.61 -8.51
N LYS A 17 4.98 -18.55 -7.72
CA LYS A 17 4.98 -17.16 -8.20
C LYS A 17 6.13 -16.39 -7.59
N LYS A 18 6.92 -15.75 -8.45
CA LYS A 18 7.97 -14.84 -8.01
C LYS A 18 7.34 -13.50 -7.60
N VAL A 19 6.99 -13.37 -6.32
CA VAL A 19 6.47 -12.12 -5.76
C VAL A 19 7.65 -11.15 -5.56
N PRO A 20 7.57 -9.91 -6.08
CA PRO A 20 8.58 -8.90 -5.79
C PRO A 20 8.55 -8.52 -4.30
N ILE A 21 9.65 -7.97 -3.79
CA ILE A 21 9.69 -7.40 -2.44
C ILE A 21 8.78 -6.17 -2.44
N LEU A 22 7.64 -6.26 -1.75
CA LEU A 22 6.54 -5.31 -1.88
C LEU A 22 6.93 -3.90 -1.49
N THR A 23 7.72 -3.73 -0.43
CA THR A 23 8.16 -2.40 0.03
C THR A 23 9.10 -1.70 -0.95
N LEU A 24 9.73 -2.44 -1.86
CA LEU A 24 10.56 -1.90 -2.93
C LEU A 24 9.77 -1.70 -4.25
N ASP A 25 8.53 -2.17 -4.33
CA ASP A 25 7.71 -2.08 -5.54
C ASP A 25 6.80 -0.84 -5.52
N LYS A 26 7.03 0.08 -6.46
CA LYS A 26 6.20 1.28 -6.63
C LYS A 26 4.72 0.98 -6.86
N LYS A 27 4.39 -0.13 -7.53
CA LYS A 27 3.00 -0.53 -7.78
C LYS A 27 2.30 -0.92 -6.49
N TRP A 28 3.01 -1.54 -5.54
CA TRP A 28 2.44 -1.85 -4.23
C TRP A 28 2.08 -0.58 -3.46
N HIS A 29 2.96 0.42 -3.44
CA HIS A 29 2.65 1.73 -2.82
C HIS A 29 1.48 2.46 -3.48
N ASN A 30 1.26 2.27 -4.78
CA ASN A 30 0.06 2.78 -5.45
C ASN A 30 -1.21 2.01 -5.10
N LEU A 31 -1.10 0.69 -4.89
CA LEU A 31 -2.23 -0.17 -4.49
C LEU A 31 -2.65 0.09 -3.04
N ILE A 32 -1.67 0.34 -2.17
CA ILE A 32 -1.87 0.58 -0.75
C ILE A 32 -1.23 1.94 -0.37
N PRO A 33 -1.90 3.05 -0.68
CA PRO A 33 -1.45 4.37 -0.23
C PRO A 33 -1.51 4.45 1.30
N ASP A 34 -0.77 5.37 1.91
CA ASP A 34 -0.67 5.49 3.38
C ASP A 34 -2.02 5.69 4.09
N THR A 35 -3.00 6.26 3.39
CA THR A 35 -4.38 6.44 3.86
C THR A 35 -5.17 5.14 3.95
N ALA A 36 -4.81 4.13 3.14
CA ALA A 36 -5.45 2.82 3.09
C ALA A 36 -4.73 1.78 3.97
N LYS A 37 -3.53 2.09 4.49
CA LYS A 37 -2.77 1.17 5.35
C LYS A 37 -3.45 0.98 6.70
N THR A 38 -3.82 -0.26 7.00
CA THR A 38 -4.23 -0.68 8.35
C THR A 38 -3.00 -0.76 9.27
N SER A 39 -3.23 -0.83 10.59
CA SER A 39 -2.13 -1.07 11.55
C SER A 39 -1.35 -2.33 11.21
N ALA A 40 -2.06 -3.42 10.91
CA ALA A 40 -1.46 -4.70 10.51
C ALA A 40 -0.51 -4.56 9.31
N VAL A 41 -0.95 -3.86 8.25
CA VAL A 41 -0.10 -3.61 7.06
C VAL A 41 1.14 -2.79 7.43
N ARG A 42 1.00 -1.77 8.28
CA ARG A 42 2.15 -0.95 8.72
C ARG A 42 3.15 -1.76 9.53
N ASP A 43 2.67 -2.63 10.42
CA ASP A 43 3.52 -3.47 11.25
C ASP A 43 4.31 -4.48 10.40
N SER A 44 3.65 -5.12 9.42
CA SER A 44 4.31 -6.04 8.49
C SER A 44 5.26 -5.32 7.52
N GLU A 45 4.89 -4.13 7.04
CA GLU A 45 5.78 -3.27 6.23
C GLU A 45 7.04 -2.92 7.00
N LYS A 46 6.89 -2.54 8.28
CA LYS A 46 8.02 -2.24 9.15
C LYS A 46 8.89 -3.47 9.38
N ALA A 47 8.29 -4.62 9.70
CA ALA A 47 9.02 -5.88 9.92
C ALA A 47 9.85 -6.27 8.69
N LEU A 48 9.26 -6.20 7.48
CA LEU A 48 9.98 -6.47 6.24
C LEU A 48 11.13 -5.48 6.01
N ASN A 49 10.89 -4.19 6.23
CA ASN A 49 11.92 -3.17 6.07
C ASN A 49 13.07 -3.31 7.08
N ASP A 50 12.77 -3.73 8.31
CA ASP A 50 13.79 -3.94 9.34
C ASP A 50 14.66 -5.16 9.02
N LEU A 51 14.09 -6.23 8.44
CA LEU A 51 14.85 -7.37 7.91
C LEU A 51 15.75 -6.98 6.74
N LEU A 52 15.26 -6.18 5.79
CA LEU A 52 16.07 -5.69 4.66
C LEU A 52 17.24 -4.81 5.15
N LYS A 53 16.98 -3.93 6.12
CA LYS A 53 18.03 -3.12 6.76
C LYS A 53 19.05 -4.01 7.47
N ARG A 54 18.59 -5.04 8.19
CA ARG A 54 19.48 -5.97 8.90
C ARG A 54 20.36 -6.74 7.93
N GLN A 55 19.80 -7.24 6.82
CA GLN A 55 20.54 -7.88 5.74
C GLN A 55 21.64 -6.97 5.21
N GLY A 56 21.29 -5.72 4.84
CA GLY A 56 22.26 -4.76 4.32
C GLY A 56 23.35 -4.41 5.33
N LYS A 57 22.98 -4.29 6.61
CA LYS A 57 23.94 -4.03 7.69
C LYS A 57 24.92 -5.20 7.86
N LEU A 58 24.45 -6.44 7.91
CA LEU A 58 25.32 -7.62 8.04
C LEU A 58 26.32 -7.72 6.90
N VAL A 59 25.90 -7.49 5.65
CA VAL A 59 26.80 -7.51 4.49
C VAL A 59 27.92 -6.49 4.63
N ASN A 60 27.59 -5.26 5.06
CA ASN A 60 28.58 -4.21 5.27
C ASN A 60 29.49 -4.52 6.47
N ASP A 61 28.91 -4.95 7.60
CA ASP A 61 29.66 -5.27 8.82
C ASP A 61 30.64 -6.44 8.56
N ILE A 62 30.23 -7.50 7.83
CA ILE A 62 31.11 -8.60 7.43
C ILE A 62 32.26 -8.10 6.55
N LYS A 63 31.97 -7.20 5.59
CA LYS A 63 32.99 -6.62 4.71
C LYS A 63 34.02 -5.81 5.51
N ASP A 64 33.55 -4.99 6.45
CA ASP A 64 34.44 -4.19 7.31
C ASP A 64 35.26 -5.07 8.25
N LEU A 65 34.67 -6.09 8.86
CA LEU A 65 35.36 -7.06 9.70
C LEU A 65 36.44 -7.83 8.93
N LYS A 66 36.16 -8.24 7.68
CA LYS A 66 37.16 -8.89 6.80
C LYS A 66 38.34 -7.96 6.49
N ARG A 67 38.09 -6.66 6.29
CA ARG A 67 39.15 -5.65 6.12
C ARG A 67 39.99 -5.50 7.39
N ILE A 68 39.36 -5.27 8.54
CA ILE A 68 40.06 -5.12 9.83
C ILE A 68 40.90 -6.35 10.14
N LYS A 69 40.37 -7.56 9.89
CA LYS A 69 41.12 -8.81 10.03
C LYS A 69 42.36 -8.83 9.14
N SER A 70 42.24 -8.37 7.90
CA SER A 70 43.38 -8.28 6.97
C SER A 70 44.46 -7.32 7.47
N ASP A 71 44.06 -6.16 7.99
CA ASP A 71 44.99 -5.17 8.52
C ASP A 71 45.73 -5.72 9.76
N LEU A 72 45.01 -6.37 10.69
CA LEU A 72 45.61 -7.03 11.85
C LEU A 72 46.58 -8.16 11.45
N MET A 73 46.25 -8.95 10.41
CA MET A 73 47.14 -9.99 9.90
C MET A 73 48.42 -9.39 9.32
N GLN A 74 48.33 -8.27 8.60
CA GLN A 74 49.50 -7.57 8.07
C GLN A 74 50.37 -7.02 9.20
N GLU A 75 49.78 -6.40 10.23
CA GLU A 75 50.54 -5.94 11.40
C GLU A 75 51.28 -7.09 12.12
N ILE A 76 50.66 -8.27 12.22
CA ILE A 76 51.33 -9.46 12.78
C ILE A 76 52.56 -9.83 11.94
N VAL A 77 52.44 -9.87 10.62
CA VAL A 77 53.54 -10.19 9.71
C VAL A 77 54.65 -9.14 9.79
N ASP A 78 54.30 -7.86 9.80
CA ASP A 78 55.25 -6.74 9.82
C ASP A 78 56.02 -6.66 11.16
N HIS A 79 55.41 -7.11 12.26
CA HIS A 79 56.01 -7.10 13.59
C HIS A 79 56.64 -8.44 14.01
N MET A 80 56.52 -9.49 13.19
CA MET A 80 57.05 -10.83 13.51
C MET A 80 58.59 -10.83 13.59
N ASP A 81 59.27 -10.12 12.68
CA ASP A 81 60.74 -10.01 12.66
C ASP A 81 61.29 -9.11 13.79
N ALA A 82 60.46 -8.25 14.37
CA ALA A 82 60.83 -7.33 15.46
C ALA A 82 60.52 -7.90 16.86
N ALA A 83 59.84 -9.03 16.95
CA ALA A 83 59.36 -9.62 18.21
C ALA A 83 60.51 -10.07 19.13
N ASP A 84 61.62 -10.56 18.57
CA ASP A 84 62.78 -11.06 19.34
C ASP A 84 63.57 -9.96 20.05
N THR A 85 63.37 -8.68 19.68
CA THR A 85 64.16 -7.56 20.21
C THR A 85 63.39 -6.65 21.17
N ASN A 86 62.06 -6.77 21.28
CA ASN A 86 61.25 -5.89 22.13
C ASN A 86 60.06 -6.60 22.80
N PRO A 87 60.01 -6.70 24.15
CA PRO A 87 58.90 -7.32 24.89
C PRO A 87 57.53 -6.68 24.64
N SER A 88 57.51 -5.40 24.25
CA SER A 88 56.28 -4.67 23.91
C SER A 88 55.66 -5.15 22.58
N SER A 89 56.45 -5.66 21.63
CA SER A 89 55.93 -6.22 20.36
C SER A 89 55.20 -7.53 20.59
N GLY A 90 55.69 -8.38 21.49
CA GLY A 90 55.07 -9.67 21.81
C GLY A 90 53.64 -9.54 22.34
N LYS A 91 53.39 -8.59 23.25
CA LYS A 91 52.03 -8.33 23.78
C LYS A 91 51.06 -7.86 22.68
N LYS A 92 51.55 -7.05 21.75
CA LYS A 92 50.76 -6.51 20.63
C LYS A 92 50.40 -7.61 19.63
N LEU A 93 51.33 -8.53 19.39
CA LEU A 93 51.09 -9.74 18.57
C LEU A 93 50.03 -10.65 19.19
N GLU A 94 50.12 -10.93 20.50
CA GLU A 94 49.10 -11.72 21.22
C GLU A 94 47.72 -11.07 21.18
N GLU A 95 47.64 -9.74 21.37
CA GLU A 95 46.39 -8.99 21.28
C GLU A 95 45.80 -9.04 19.86
N ASN A 96 46.61 -8.85 18.82
CA ASN A 96 46.17 -8.94 17.44
C ASN A 96 45.67 -10.36 17.09
N GLN A 97 46.35 -11.40 17.57
CA GLN A 97 45.89 -12.79 17.39
C GLN A 97 44.54 -13.04 18.07
N ARG A 98 44.36 -12.55 19.31
CA ARG A 98 43.09 -12.64 20.02
C ARG A 98 41.96 -11.91 19.26
N LEU A 99 42.21 -10.68 18.80
CA LEU A 99 41.24 -9.90 18.04
C LEU A 99 40.84 -10.60 16.73
N ILE A 100 41.78 -11.26 16.04
CA ILE A 100 41.47 -12.04 14.84
C ILE A 100 40.53 -13.21 15.15
N ILE A 101 40.71 -13.90 16.28
CA ILE A 101 39.81 -14.98 16.70
C ILE A 101 38.41 -14.42 16.96
N GLU A 102 38.28 -13.34 17.74
CA GLU A 102 37.00 -12.68 18.03
C GLU A 102 36.31 -12.18 16.74
N ILE A 103 37.08 -11.66 15.78
CA ILE A 103 36.55 -11.25 14.47
C ILE A 103 36.04 -12.45 13.67
N ASN A 104 36.74 -13.59 13.68
CA ASN A 104 36.29 -14.79 12.98
C ASN A 104 34.97 -15.31 13.54
N GLU A 105 34.86 -15.42 14.86
CA GLU A 105 33.62 -15.85 15.54
C GLU A 105 32.45 -14.92 15.19
N LYS A 106 32.72 -13.61 15.15
CA LYS A 106 31.70 -12.62 14.79
C LYS A 106 31.29 -12.68 13.31
N ILE A 107 32.23 -12.93 12.40
CA ILE A 107 31.94 -13.14 10.98
C ILE A 107 31.09 -14.40 10.81
N GLU A 108 31.44 -15.50 11.48
CA GLU A 108 30.69 -16.76 11.41
C GLU A 108 29.24 -16.57 11.91
N SER A 109 29.06 -15.91 13.06
CA SER A 109 27.72 -15.59 13.57
C SER A 109 26.91 -14.71 12.61
N TYR A 110 27.54 -13.77 11.90
CA TYR A 110 26.87 -12.92 10.93
C TYR A 110 26.55 -13.64 9.63
N ASP A 111 27.44 -14.53 9.17
CA ASP A 111 27.20 -15.38 8.00
C ASP A 111 26.04 -16.35 8.28
N ASP A 112 25.95 -16.93 9.48
CA ASP A 112 24.82 -17.77 9.92
C ASP A 112 23.49 -17.00 9.90
N GLU A 113 23.45 -15.79 10.49
CA GLU A 113 22.25 -14.95 10.44
C GLU A 113 21.84 -14.60 9.00
N LEU A 114 22.83 -14.40 8.12
CA LEU A 114 22.62 -14.08 6.71
C LEU A 114 22.08 -15.26 5.90
N LEU A 115 22.26 -16.50 6.35
CA LEU A 115 21.63 -17.69 5.75
C LEU A 115 20.11 -17.73 6.04
N ASP A 116 19.70 -17.30 7.23
CA ASP A 116 18.29 -17.34 7.67
C ASP A 116 17.46 -16.14 7.22
N ILE A 117 18.09 -14.97 7.10
CA ILE A 117 17.43 -13.72 6.73
C ILE A 117 16.62 -13.80 5.41
N PRO A 118 17.11 -14.39 4.31
CA PRO A 118 16.36 -14.49 3.06
C PRO A 118 15.02 -15.21 3.24
N ARG A 119 14.98 -16.25 4.08
CA ARG A 119 13.75 -16.95 4.41
C ARG A 119 12.80 -16.05 5.21
N SER A 120 13.32 -15.38 6.24
CA SER A 120 12.55 -14.42 7.05
C SER A 120 11.97 -13.28 6.20
N ILE A 121 12.74 -12.75 5.25
CA ILE A 121 12.29 -11.73 4.29
C ILE A 121 11.15 -12.27 3.44
N LYS A 122 11.27 -13.49 2.91
CA LYS A 122 10.22 -14.12 2.11
C LYS A 122 8.92 -14.26 2.91
N GLU A 123 9.01 -14.79 4.13
CA GLU A 123 7.86 -14.98 5.02
C GLU A 123 7.21 -13.64 5.39
N ALA A 124 8.00 -12.63 5.75
CA ALA A 124 7.49 -11.28 6.06
C ALA A 124 6.82 -10.63 4.84
N ASN A 125 7.39 -10.81 3.64
CA ASN A 125 6.81 -10.30 2.39
C ASN A 125 5.49 -10.98 2.04
N GLU A 126 5.35 -12.28 2.29
CA GLU A 126 4.10 -13.02 2.10
C GLU A 126 3.02 -12.56 3.09
N ILE A 127 3.37 -12.32 4.35
CA ILE A 127 2.44 -11.77 5.35
C ILE A 127 1.96 -10.38 4.94
N LEU A 128 2.88 -9.52 4.52
CA LEU A 128 2.53 -8.19 4.00
C LEU A 128 1.60 -8.28 2.78
N MET A 129 1.86 -9.24 1.87
CA MET A 129 1.03 -9.47 0.70
C MET A 129 -0.41 -9.87 1.07
N LEU A 130 -0.56 -10.81 2.01
CA LEU A 130 -1.87 -11.26 2.50
C LEU A 130 -2.68 -10.11 3.08
N GLN A 131 -2.08 -9.34 3.98
CA GLN A 131 -2.74 -8.20 4.60
C GLN A 131 -3.07 -7.10 3.59
N SER A 132 -2.20 -6.89 2.60
CA SER A 132 -2.47 -5.94 1.51
C SER A 132 -3.66 -6.39 0.67
N MET A 133 -3.76 -7.69 0.36
CA MET A 133 -4.88 -8.25 -0.40
C MET A 133 -6.21 -8.10 0.35
N ASP A 134 -6.23 -8.34 1.67
CA ASP A 134 -7.42 -8.15 2.48
C ASP A 134 -7.96 -6.72 2.37
N VAL A 135 -7.07 -5.72 2.42
CA VAL A 135 -7.44 -4.31 2.23
C VAL A 135 -7.96 -4.07 0.81
N CYS A 136 -7.24 -4.52 -0.22
CA CYS A 136 -7.65 -4.32 -1.61
C CYS A 136 -9.03 -4.92 -1.91
N TYR A 137 -9.29 -6.17 -1.47
CA TYR A 137 -10.59 -6.81 -1.69
C TYR A 137 -11.71 -6.17 -0.88
N GLY A 138 -11.43 -5.69 0.33
CA GLY A 138 -12.38 -4.90 1.10
C GLY A 138 -12.86 -3.66 0.33
N ILE A 139 -11.90 -2.88 -0.22
CA ILE A 139 -12.20 -1.68 -1.03
C ILE A 139 -12.98 -2.06 -2.30
N LEU A 140 -12.57 -3.12 -3.01
CA LEU A 140 -13.27 -3.57 -4.21
C LEU A 140 -14.72 -3.97 -3.92
N GLN A 141 -14.96 -4.68 -2.81
CA GLN A 141 -16.29 -5.11 -2.42
C GLN A 141 -17.18 -3.92 -2.01
N GLU A 142 -16.62 -2.97 -1.25
CA GLU A 142 -17.32 -1.74 -0.88
C GLU A 142 -17.69 -0.92 -2.12
N ASN A 143 -16.73 -0.71 -3.03
CA ASN A 143 -16.97 -0.01 -4.29
C ASN A 143 -18.03 -0.71 -5.15
N ALA A 144 -17.96 -2.04 -5.29
CA ALA A 144 -18.96 -2.80 -6.04
C ALA A 144 -20.37 -2.65 -5.44
N SER A 145 -20.48 -2.62 -4.11
CA SER A 145 -21.74 -2.36 -3.40
C SER A 145 -22.24 -0.93 -3.64
N GLY A 146 -21.35 0.05 -3.51
CA GLY A 146 -21.64 1.47 -3.74
C GLY A 146 -22.10 1.73 -5.18
N ILE A 147 -21.40 1.18 -6.17
CA ILE A 147 -21.76 1.28 -7.59
C ILE A 147 -23.17 0.74 -7.85
N ARG A 148 -23.52 -0.43 -7.29
CA ARG A 148 -24.86 -1.00 -7.43
C ARG A 148 -25.94 -0.09 -6.83
N LYS A 149 -25.73 0.38 -5.60
CA LYS A 149 -26.68 1.27 -4.90
C LYS A 149 -26.88 2.58 -5.66
N ILE A 150 -25.80 3.21 -6.09
CA ILE A 150 -25.83 4.45 -6.88
C ILE A 150 -26.54 4.20 -8.22
N GLY A 151 -26.24 3.09 -8.90
CA GLY A 151 -26.89 2.73 -10.16
C GLY A 151 -28.41 2.56 -10.02
N GLU A 152 -28.86 1.90 -8.95
CA GLU A 152 -30.28 1.73 -8.67
C GLU A 152 -30.97 3.06 -8.33
N TRP A 153 -30.33 3.90 -7.52
CA TRP A 153 -30.80 5.25 -7.22
C TRP A 153 -30.92 6.10 -8.49
N ILE A 154 -29.90 6.12 -9.36
CA ILE A 154 -29.94 6.83 -10.65
C ILE A 154 -31.12 6.37 -11.49
N LYS A 155 -31.38 5.05 -11.53
CA LYS A 155 -32.50 4.49 -12.28
C LYS A 155 -33.84 5.03 -11.76
N GLN A 156 -34.03 5.07 -10.44
CA GLN A 156 -35.26 5.59 -9.83
C GLN A 156 -35.45 7.07 -10.11
N VAL A 157 -34.40 7.89 -9.91
CA VAL A 157 -34.46 9.33 -10.18
C VAL A 157 -34.79 9.61 -11.65
N ARG A 158 -34.26 8.84 -12.59
CA ARG A 158 -34.61 8.97 -14.02
C ARG A 158 -36.09 8.69 -14.29
N ILE A 159 -36.70 7.72 -13.60
CA ILE A 159 -38.12 7.42 -13.76
C ILE A 159 -38.96 8.59 -13.23
N GLU A 160 -38.66 9.08 -12.03
CA GLU A 160 -39.37 10.21 -11.44
C GLU A 160 -39.20 11.50 -12.25
N LEU A 161 -37.99 11.75 -12.77
CA LEU A 161 -37.74 12.87 -13.66
C LEU A 161 -38.62 12.79 -14.92
N LYS A 162 -38.71 11.62 -15.56
CA LYS A 162 -39.57 11.42 -16.74
C LYS A 162 -41.04 11.69 -16.41
N LYS A 163 -41.54 11.21 -15.27
CA LYS A 163 -42.92 11.48 -14.83
C LYS A 163 -43.17 12.97 -14.62
N ASN A 164 -42.25 13.68 -13.98
CA ASN A 164 -42.39 15.11 -13.72
C ASN A 164 -42.30 15.94 -14.99
N ILE A 165 -41.48 15.54 -15.97
CA ILE A 165 -41.46 16.17 -17.30
C ILE A 165 -42.83 16.06 -17.97
N ILE A 166 -43.43 14.87 -17.99
CA ILE A 166 -44.76 14.66 -18.58
C ILE A 166 -45.81 15.51 -17.86
N ARG A 167 -45.84 15.46 -16.52
CA ARG A 167 -46.76 16.28 -15.71
C ARG A 167 -46.61 17.78 -16.00
N LYS A 168 -45.38 18.26 -16.16
CA LYS A 168 -45.12 19.66 -16.52
C LYS A 168 -45.73 19.98 -17.89
N GLN A 169 -45.48 19.13 -18.88
CA GLN A 169 -46.01 19.30 -20.24
C GLN A 169 -47.55 19.29 -20.26
N ASP A 170 -48.18 18.39 -19.49
CA ASP A 170 -49.64 18.33 -19.37
C ASP A 170 -50.22 19.63 -18.78
N MET A 171 -49.55 20.21 -17.76
CA MET A 171 -49.96 21.49 -17.18
C MET A 171 -49.76 22.65 -18.14
N GLU A 172 -48.64 22.69 -18.86
CA GLU A 172 -48.38 23.71 -19.90
C GLU A 172 -49.43 23.65 -21.00
N GLN A 173 -49.77 22.45 -21.48
CA GLN A 173 -50.81 22.25 -22.48
C GLN A 173 -52.18 22.69 -21.94
N LYS A 174 -52.53 22.27 -20.73
CA LYS A 174 -53.81 22.65 -20.11
C LYS A 174 -53.93 24.16 -19.92
N ASN A 175 -52.85 24.83 -19.52
CA ASN A 175 -52.82 26.28 -19.42
C ASN A 175 -53.09 26.92 -20.78
N ALA A 176 -52.41 26.47 -21.84
CA ALA A 176 -52.63 26.97 -23.19
C ALA A 176 -54.07 26.74 -23.68
N GLU A 177 -54.66 25.58 -23.40
CA GLU A 177 -56.06 25.27 -23.71
C GLU A 177 -57.02 26.20 -22.96
N ILE A 178 -56.80 26.44 -21.66
CA ILE A 178 -57.60 27.38 -20.86
C ILE A 178 -57.54 28.78 -21.46
N TYR A 179 -56.34 29.29 -21.80
CA TYR A 179 -56.19 30.61 -22.44
C TYR A 179 -56.92 30.66 -23.79
N SER A 180 -56.81 29.62 -24.62
CA SER A 180 -57.57 29.53 -25.88
C SER A 180 -59.08 29.63 -25.64
N TYR A 181 -59.62 28.84 -24.69
CA TYR A 181 -61.04 28.88 -24.38
C TYR A 181 -61.50 30.21 -23.78
N MET A 182 -60.68 30.86 -22.94
CA MET A 182 -60.99 32.19 -22.43
C MET A 182 -61.07 33.21 -23.56
N HIS A 183 -60.10 33.20 -24.49
CA HIS A 183 -60.12 34.07 -25.67
C HIS A 183 -61.34 33.82 -26.56
N ASP A 184 -61.70 32.55 -26.80
CA ASP A 184 -62.84 32.18 -27.63
C ASP A 184 -64.19 32.61 -27.03
N ILE A 185 -64.32 32.55 -25.70
CA ILE A 185 -65.58 32.86 -24.99
C ILE A 185 -65.73 34.36 -24.70
N LEU A 186 -64.67 35.00 -24.21
CA LEU A 186 -64.72 36.38 -23.69
C LEU A 186 -64.21 37.42 -24.68
N GLY A 187 -63.51 36.98 -25.74
CA GLY A 187 -62.82 37.87 -26.66
C GLY A 187 -61.47 38.36 -26.12
N PRO A 188 -60.53 38.70 -27.01
CA PRO A 188 -59.14 39.05 -26.64
C PRO A 188 -59.06 40.29 -25.74
N GLU A 189 -59.88 41.30 -25.98
CA GLU A 189 -59.85 42.57 -25.23
C GLU A 189 -60.17 42.41 -23.73
N ILE A 190 -61.05 41.46 -23.38
CA ILE A 190 -61.42 41.20 -21.99
C ILE A 190 -60.34 40.35 -21.30
N VAL A 191 -59.78 39.35 -21.98
CA VAL A 191 -58.70 38.50 -21.42
C VAL A 191 -57.44 39.34 -21.16
N ASP A 192 -57.07 40.23 -22.09
CA ASP A 192 -55.92 41.13 -21.93
C ASP A 192 -56.06 42.06 -20.71
N LEU A 193 -57.29 42.45 -20.34
CA LEU A 193 -57.56 43.25 -19.14
C LEU A 193 -57.29 42.45 -17.86
N PHE A 194 -57.66 41.16 -17.82
CA PHE A 194 -57.39 40.28 -16.69
C PHE A 194 -55.91 39.89 -16.60
N ASP A 195 -55.21 39.68 -17.72
CA ASP A 195 -53.78 39.35 -17.73
C ASP A 195 -52.91 40.47 -17.15
N LEU A 196 -53.32 41.74 -17.29
CA LEU A 196 -52.65 42.88 -16.65
C LEU A 196 -52.73 42.85 -15.11
N GLU A 197 -53.74 42.20 -14.55
CA GLU A 197 -53.99 42.10 -13.10
C GLU A 197 -53.26 40.91 -12.46
N TYR A 198 -52.97 39.84 -13.22
CA TYR A 198 -52.43 38.56 -12.71
C TYR A 198 -51.00 38.21 -13.19
N LYS A 199 -50.20 39.21 -13.59
CA LYS A 199 -48.90 39.09 -14.29
C LYS A 199 -47.74 38.35 -13.59
N GLU A 200 -47.95 37.62 -12.48
CA GLU A 200 -46.89 36.93 -11.72
C GLU A 200 -47.16 35.43 -11.44
N ILE A 201 -47.67 34.66 -12.41
CA ILE A 201 -47.70 33.17 -12.33
C ILE A 201 -47.06 32.55 -13.57
#